data_AF-A0A662RAH7-F1
#
_entry.id   AF-A0A662RAH7-F1
#
_cell.length_a   1.000
_cell.length_b   1.000
_cell.length_c   1.000
_cell.angle_alpha   90.00
_cell.angle_beta   90.00
_cell.angle_gamma   90.00
#
_symmetry.space_group_name_H-M   'P 1'
#
loop_
_entity.id
_entity.type
_entity.pdbx_description
1 polymer ?
#
loop_
_entity_poly.entity_id
_entity_poly.type
_entity_poly.pdbx_seq_one_letter_code
_entity_poly.pdbx_strand_id
1 'polypeptide(L)' 'MEAKTTGSSVFHTNYHIVFCPKYRSKVLKDDIAKYLEQFFREQVEKKGWTLTAIEVILHTVTT' A
#
# COMPACT_ATOMS: atom_id res chain seq x y z
N MET A 1 12.92 -14.68 8.76
CA MET A 1 12.69 -13.42 8.01
C MET A 1 14.04 -12.78 7.77
N GLU A 2 14.51 -12.77 6.52
CA GLU A 2 15.84 -12.25 6.16
C GLU A 2 15.94 -10.74 6.40
N ALA A 3 17.02 -10.32 7.06
CA ALA A 3 17.35 -8.91 7.22
C ALA A 3 18.15 -8.46 5.99
N LYS A 4 17.75 -7.34 5.37
CA LYS A 4 18.50 -6.78 4.23
C LYS A 4 19.73 -6.05 4.78
N THR A 5 20.88 -6.29 4.16
CA THR A 5 22.15 -5.66 4.56
C THR A 5 22.66 -4.75 3.47
N THR A 6 23.02 -3.52 3.82
CA THR A 6 23.90 -2.65 3.01
C THR A 6 25.26 -2.61 3.68
N GLY A 7 26.30 -2.12 3.00
CA GLY A 7 27.72 -2.24 3.40
C GLY A 7 28.07 -1.88 4.85
N SER A 8 27.22 -1.14 5.57
CA SER A 8 27.38 -0.82 6.99
C SER A 8 26.14 -1.01 7.86
N SER A 9 25.01 -1.51 7.33
CA SER A 9 23.74 -1.57 8.08
C SER A 9 22.92 -2.81 7.75
N VAL A 10 22.45 -3.49 8.78
CA VAL A 10 21.45 -4.56 8.71
C VAL A 10 20.10 -3.98 9.10
N PHE A 11 19.10 -4.05 8.22
CA PHE A 11 17.78 -3.46 8.46
C PHE A 11 16.65 -4.40 8.08
N HIS A 12 15.56 -4.26 8.83
CA HIS A 12 14.29 -4.93 8.61
C HIS A 12 13.18 -3.89 8.72
N THR A 13 12.98 -3.12 7.66
CA THR A 13 12.03 -2.01 7.61
C THR A 13 10.74 -2.41 6.91
N ASN A 14 9.84 -3.05 7.67
CA ASN A 14 8.47 -3.26 7.24
C ASN A 14 7.61 -2.11 7.78
N TYR A 15 6.85 -1.46 6.91
CA TYR A 15 5.93 -0.39 7.28
C TYR A 15 4.50 -0.80 6.97
N HIS A 16 3.60 -0.59 7.94
CA HIS A 16 2.17 -0.67 7.72
C HIS A 16 1.62 0.75 7.56
N ILE A 17 1.31 1.13 6.33
CA ILE A 17 0.84 2.47 5.98
C ILE A 17 -0.65 2.39 5.69
N VAL A 18 -1.45 3.13 6.45
CA VAL A 18 -2.90 3.26 6.25
C VAL A 18 -3.22 4.71 5.98
N PHE A 19 -4.01 4.97 4.95
CA PHE A 19 -4.47 6.32 4.62
C PHE A 19 -5.96 6.31 4.25
N CYS A 20 -6.59 7.48 4.31
CA CYS A 20 -7.98 7.68 3.92
C CYS A 20 -8.09 8.84 2.92
N PRO A 21 -9.05 8.80 1.98
CA PRO A 21 -9.29 9.90 1.06
C PRO A 21 -9.79 11.13 1.82
N LYS A 22 -9.55 12.31 1.24
CA LYS A 22 -10.02 13.58 1.80
C LYS A 22 -11.55 13.51 2.02
N TYR A 23 -12.00 13.91 3.20
CA TYR A 23 -13.40 13.83 3.66
C TYR A 23 -13.99 12.42 3.84
N ARG A 24 -13.15 11.36 3.87
CA ARG A 24 -13.62 9.95 3.95
C ARG A 24 -14.70 9.64 2.92
N SER A 25 -14.57 10.24 1.73
CA SER A 25 -15.53 10.05 0.66
C SER A 25 -15.49 8.59 0.19
N LYS A 26 -16.66 8.03 -0.13
CA LYS A 26 -16.83 6.67 -0.65
C LYS A 26 -16.41 6.57 -2.13
N VAL A 27 -15.25 7.17 -2.46
CA VAL A 27 -14.69 7.23 -3.83
C VAL A 27 -13.78 6.05 -4.14
N LEU A 28 -13.31 5.33 -3.12
CA LEU A 28 -12.49 4.13 -3.25
C LEU A 28 -13.34 2.92 -3.63
N LYS A 29 -14.05 3.00 -4.75
CA LYS A 29 -14.93 1.93 -5.26
C LYS A 29 -14.65 1.64 -6.73
N ASP A 30 -15.10 0.46 -7.16
CA ASP A 30 -15.09 0.02 -8.56
C ASP A 30 -13.69 0.15 -9.20
N ASP A 31 -13.58 0.87 -10.31
CA ASP A 31 -12.35 1.00 -11.08
C ASP A 31 -11.31 1.90 -10.39
N ILE A 32 -11.74 2.81 -9.50
CA ILE A 32 -10.83 3.67 -8.74
C ILE A 32 -10.00 2.82 -7.77
N ALA A 33 -10.62 1.83 -7.12
CA ALA A 33 -9.93 0.92 -6.21
C ALA A 33 -8.90 0.06 -6.97
N LYS A 34 -9.30 -0.51 -8.12
CA LYS A 34 -8.41 -1.30 -8.99
C LYS A 34 -7.23 -0.48 -9.50
N TYR A 35 -7.49 0.74 -9.96
CA TYR A 35 -6.45 1.65 -10.45
C TYR A 35 -5.47 2.02 -9.33
N LEU A 36 -5.95 2.31 -8.13
CA LEU A 36 -5.10 2.60 -6.98
C LEU A 36 -4.19 1.42 -6.62
N GLU A 37 -4.75 0.20 -6.61
CA GLU A 37 -3.97 -1.00 -6.35
C GLU A 37 -2.86 -1.18 -7.40
N GLN A 38 -3.21 -1.06 -8.68
CA GLN A 38 -2.25 -1.13 -9.77
C GLN A 38 -1.18 -0.03 -9.66
N PHE A 39 -1.59 1.21 -9.41
CA PHE A 39 -0.69 2.35 -9.25
C PHE A 39 0.33 2.10 -8.14
N PHE A 40 -0.11 1.60 -6.98
CA PHE A 40 0.81 1.27 -5.89
C PHE A 40 1.76 0.13 -6.25
N ARG A 41 1.28 -0.92 -6.94
CA ARG A 41 2.14 -2.01 -7.41
C ARG A 41 3.23 -1.49 -8.34
N GLU A 42 2.87 -0.65 -9.30
CA GLU A 42 3.82 -0.01 -10.22
C GLU A 42 4.83 0.89 -9.50
N GLN A 43 4.38 1.68 -8.51
CA GLN A 43 5.29 2.52 -7.72
C GLN A 43 6.26 1.70 -6.88
N VAL A 44 5.80 0.59 -6.31
CA VAL A 44 6.63 -0.31 -5.49
C VAL A 44 7.66 -1.01 -6.36
N GLU A 45 7.27 -1.51 -7.54
CA GLU A 45 8.16 -2.11 -8.52
C GLU A 45 9.22 -1.09 -8.98
N LYS A 46 8.81 0.12 -9.34
CA LYS A 46 9.71 1.20 -9.76
C LYS A 46 10.74 1.59 -8.69
N LYS A 47 10.38 1.48 -7.41
CA LYS A 47 11.29 1.77 -6.29
C LYS A 47 12.09 0.56 -5.82
N GLY A 48 11.84 -0.63 -6.38
CA GLY A 48 12.48 -1.88 -5.97
C GLY A 48 12.11 -2.30 -4.54
N TRP A 49 10.94 -1.87 -4.05
CA TRP A 49 10.46 -2.22 -2.73
C TRP A 49 9.72 -3.56 -2.75
N THR A 50 9.61 -4.20 -1.59
CA THR A 50 8.88 -5.47 -1.45
C THR A 50 7.47 -5.16 -0.95
N LEU A 51 6.45 -5.43 -1.78
CA LEU A 51 5.06 -5.33 -1.35
C LEU A 51 4.68 -6.58 -0.53
N THR A 52 4.34 -6.40 0.75
CA THR A 52 3.90 -7.52 1.60
C THR A 52 2.42 -7.81 1.41
N ALA A 53 1.58 -6.78 1.53
CA ALA A 53 0.14 -6.85 1.30
C ALA A 53 -0.36 -5.46 0.89
N ILE A 54 -1.39 -5.42 0.05
CA ILE A 54 -2.14 -4.21 -0.26
C ILE A 54 -3.63 -4.55 -0.18
N GLU A 55 -4.36 -3.80 0.64
CA GLU A 55 -5.79 -3.93 0.76
C GLU A 55 -6.42 -2.56 0.56
N VAL A 56 -7.34 -2.45 -0.40
CA VAL A 56 -8.14 -1.25 -0.64
C VAL A 56 -9.56 -1.54 -0.19
N ILE A 57 -9.93 -1.00 0.97
CA ILE A 57 -11.24 -1.21 1.58
C ILE A 57 -12.13 0.00 1.31
N LEU A 58 -13.32 -0.24 0.74
CA LEU A 58 -14.38 0.75 0.69
C LEU A 58 -15.02 0.89 2.07
N HIS A 59 -15.22 2.12 2.54
CA HIS A 59 -16.01 2.36 3.74
C HIS A 59 -17.51 2.11 3.46
N THR A 60 -17.95 0.86 3.58
CA THR A 60 -19.37 0.50 3.59
C THR A 60 -19.89 0.60 5.02
N VAL A 61 -20.51 1.72 5.36
CA VAL A 61 -21.43 1.75 6.50
C VAL A 61 -22.68 1.00 6.04
N THR A 62 -22.83 -0.25 6.46
CA THR A 62 -24.11 -0.96 6.42
C THR A 62 -25.04 -0.30 7.43
N THR A 63 -26.04 0.42 6.93
CA THR A 63 -27.18 0.94 7.72
C THR A 63 -28.26 -0.12 7.81
#